data_AF-A0A3P1WQN6-F1
#
_entry.id   AF-A0A3P1WQN6-F1
#
_cell.length_a   1.000
_cell.length_b   1.000
_cell.length_c   1.000
_cell.angle_alpha   90.00
_cell.angle_beta   90.00
_cell.angle_gamma   90.00
#
_symmetry.space_group_name_H-M   'P 1'
#
loop_
_entity.id
_entity.type
_entity.pdbx_description
1 polymer ?
#
loop_
_entity_poly.entity_id
_entity_poly.type
_entity_poly.pdbx_seq_one_letter_code
_entity_poly.pdbx_strand_id
1 'polypeptide(L)'
;MSLNRVVDLVGHVDPGRALRLAEEALDLARVLVAEQPDSLRARGDLTASLNTVVDLIGHVDPGRALVLAEEALELRRVLVAEQPD
;
A
#
# COMPACT_ATOMS: atom_id res chain seq x y z
N MET A 1 -10.48 5.09 -11.38
CA MET A 1 -10.59 3.64 -11.12
C MET A 1 -9.29 3.22 -10.45
N SER A 2 -9.32 2.79 -9.18
CA SER A 2 -8.10 2.55 -8.41
C SER A 2 -7.43 1.23 -8.79
N LEU A 3 -6.10 1.21 -8.80
CA LEU A 3 -5.26 0.02 -9.01
C LEU A 3 -5.66 -1.13 -8.06
N ASN A 4 -6.10 -0.81 -6.84
CA ASN A 4 -6.50 -1.81 -5.84
C ASN A 4 -7.62 -2.75 -6.31
N ARG A 5 -8.61 -2.24 -7.06
CA ARG A 5 -9.70 -3.09 -7.61
C ARG A 5 -9.20 -4.11 -8.62
N VAL A 6 -8.14 -3.79 -9.35
CA VAL A 6 -7.52 -4.71 -10.31
C VAL A 6 -6.73 -5.78 -9.59
N VAL A 7 -6.05 -5.41 -8.50
CA VAL A 7 -5.30 -6.36 -7.67
C VAL A 7 -6.24 -7.37 -7.00
N ASP A 8 -7.36 -6.91 -6.44
CA ASP A 8 -8.37 -7.80 -5.83
C ASP A 8 -8.91 -8.84 -6.82
N LEU A 9 -9.23 -8.40 -8.04
CA LEU A 9 -9.75 -9.28 -9.09
C LEU A 9 -8.69 -10.29 -9.57
N VAL A 10 -7.43 -9.86 -9.72
CA VAL A 10 -6.33 -10.73 -10.17
C VAL A 10 -5.90 -11.70 -9.06
N GLY A 11 -6.00 -11.33 -7.79
CA GLY A 11 -5.59 -12.16 -6.65
C GLY A 11 -6.34 -13.50 -6.57
N HIS A 12 -7.59 -13.56 -7.05
CA HIS A 12 -8.37 -14.80 -7.09
C HIS A 12 -7.98 -15.77 -8.21
N VAL A 13 -7.23 -15.29 -9.23
CA VAL A 13 -6.90 -16.07 -10.43
C VAL A 13 -5.39 -16.34 -10.53
N ASP A 14 -4.57 -15.37 -10.16
CA ASP A 14 -3.11 -15.45 -10.20
C ASP A 14 -2.49 -14.59 -9.07
N PRO A 15 -2.27 -15.18 -7.87
CA PRO A 15 -1.73 -14.45 -6.73
C PRO A 15 -0.31 -13.93 -6.98
N GLY A 16 0.50 -14.61 -7.81
CA GLY A 16 1.85 -14.16 -8.15
C GLY A 16 1.85 -12.92 -9.06
N ARG A 17 0.89 -12.83 -9.98
CA ARG A 17 0.68 -11.62 -10.78
C ARG A 17 0.07 -10.48 -9.96
N ALA A 18 -0.87 -10.78 -9.06
CA ALA A 18 -1.45 -9.80 -8.15
C ALA A 18 -0.38 -9.15 -7.27
N LEU A 19 0.54 -9.96 -6.71
CA LEU A 19 1.64 -9.46 -5.89
C LEU A 19 2.56 -8.52 -6.68
N ARG A 20 2.99 -8.92 -7.89
CA ARG A 20 3.84 -8.06 -8.72
C ARG A 20 3.20 -6.71 -9.04
N LEU A 21 1.89 -6.70 -9.35
CA LEU A 21 1.17 -5.46 -9.62
C LEU A 21 1.01 -4.61 -8.35
N ALA A 22 0.81 -5.24 -7.19
CA ALA A 22 0.73 -4.54 -5.91
C ALA A 22 2.08 -3.92 -5.52
N GLU A 23 3.19 -4.63 -5.75
CA GLU A 23 4.55 -4.13 -5.52
C GLU A 23 4.89 -2.97 -6.46
N GLU A 24 4.52 -3.05 -7.74
CA GLU A 24 4.69 -1.95 -8.69
C GLU A 24 3.88 -0.70 -8.28
N ALA A 25 2.63 -0.90 -7.84
CA ALA A 25 1.79 0.19 -7.33
C ALA A 25 2.38 0.82 -6.06
N LEU A 26 2.94 0.00 -5.16
CA LEU A 26 3.62 0.45 -3.95
C LEU A 26 4.84 1.32 -4.30
N ASP A 27 5.67 0.88 -5.24
CA ASP A 27 6.85 1.63 -5.66
C ASP A 27 6.47 2.97 -6.31
N LEU A 28 5.44 2.99 -7.17
CA LEU A 28 4.92 4.23 -7.75
C LEU A 28 4.37 5.17 -6.68
N ALA A 29 3.67 4.66 -5.68
CA ALA A 29 3.15 5.47 -4.58
C ALA A 29 4.27 6.06 -3.72
N ARG A 30 5.37 5.32 -3.50
CA ARG A 30 6.57 5.84 -2.81
C ARG A 30 7.23 6.97 -3.58
N VAL A 31 7.37 6.82 -4.91
CA VAL A 31 7.88 7.90 -5.78
C VAL A 31 6.98 9.13 -5.69
N LEU A 32 5.66 8.94 -5.74
CA LEU A 32 4.70 10.04 -5.64
C LEU A 32 4.80 10.80 -4.31
N VAL A 33 4.98 10.09 -3.20
CA VAL A 33 5.21 10.72 -1.87
C VAL A 33 6.56 11.43 -1.83
N ALA A 34 7.60 10.89 -2.46
CA ALA A 34 8.91 11.55 -2.51
C ALA A 34 8.86 12.88 -3.32
N GLU A 35 8.10 12.92 -4.41
CA GLU A 35 7.90 14.13 -5.21
C GLU A 35 6.96 15.15 -4.54
N GLN A 36 5.98 14.66 -3.79
CA GLN A 36 4.94 15.48 -3.16
C GLN A 36 4.78 15.08 -1.69
N PRO A 37 5.78 15.39 -0.83
CA PRO A 37 5.79 14.92 0.55
C PRO A 37 4.58 15.41 1.34
N ASP A 38 4.05 16.59 1.07
CA ASP A 38 2.91 17.17 1.79
C ASP A 38 1.54 16.74 1.20
N SER A 39 1.52 15.92 0.16
CA SER A 39 0.28 15.45 -0.45
C SER A 39 -0.36 14.35 0.37
N LEU A 40 -1.41 14.71 1.11
CA LEU A 40 -2.24 13.76 1.88
C LEU A 40 -2.84 12.66 0.98
N ARG A 41 -3.16 13.00 -0.27
CA ARG A 41 -3.63 12.03 -1.25
C ARG A 41 -2.55 11.02 -1.61
N ALA A 42 -1.32 11.47 -1.87
CA ALA A 42 -0.20 10.57 -2.19
C ALA A 42 0.12 9.63 -1.02
N ARG A 43 0.16 10.18 0.21
CA ARG A 43 0.34 9.37 1.44
C ARG A 43 -0.81 8.38 1.64
N GLY A 44 -2.04 8.77 1.31
CA GLY A 44 -3.21 7.91 1.33
C GLY A 44 -3.14 6.76 0.32
N ASP A 45 -2.72 7.05 -0.91
CA ASP A 45 -2.49 6.06 -1.97
C ASP A 45 -1.37 5.08 -1.56
N LEU A 46 -0.27 5.58 -0.98
CA LEU A 46 0.82 4.76 -0.44
C LEU A 46 0.35 3.82 0.67
N THR A 47 -0.42 4.32 1.63
CA THR A 47 -1.00 3.50 2.70
C THR A 47 -1.88 2.39 2.14
N ALA A 48 -2.66 2.69 1.09
CA ALA A 48 -3.54 1.70 0.48
C ALA A 48 -2.74 0.59 -0.24
N SER A 49 -1.69 0.96 -0.97
CA SER A 49 -0.81 -0.01 -1.65
C SER A 49 -0.05 -0.90 -0.66
N LEU A 50 0.43 -0.34 0.46
CA LEU A 50 1.06 -1.13 1.53
C LEU A 50 0.11 -2.21 2.07
N ASN A 51 -1.13 -1.84 2.39
CA ASN A 51 -2.13 -2.79 2.89
C ASN A 51 -2.42 -3.90 1.88
N THR A 52 -2.53 -3.55 0.60
CA THR A 52 -2.73 -4.56 -0.46
C THR A 52 -1.58 -5.56 -0.53
N VAL A 53 -0.32 -5.12 -0.41
CA VAL A 53 0.83 -6.05 -0.39
C VAL A 53 0.81 -6.91 0.87
N VAL A 54 0.50 -6.32 2.05
CA VAL A 54 0.36 -7.04 3.32
C VAL A 54 -0.67 -8.17 3.21
N ASP A 55 -1.85 -7.88 2.65
CA ASP A 55 -2.92 -8.86 2.49
C ASP A 55 -2.51 -10.03 1.58
N LEU A 56 -1.74 -9.74 0.52
CA LEU A 56 -1.27 -10.74 -0.43
C LEU A 56 -0.15 -11.63 0.12
N ILE A 57 0.75 -11.08 0.94
CA ILE A 57 1.92 -11.84 1.44
C ILE A 57 1.76 -12.34 2.88
N GLY A 58 0.73 -11.93 3.62
CA GLY A 58 0.59 -12.23 5.05
C GLY A 58 0.67 -13.72 5.41
N HIS A 59 0.20 -14.60 4.51
CA HIS A 59 0.28 -16.05 4.70
C HIS A 59 1.57 -16.69 4.16
N VAL A 60 2.33 -15.98 3.33
CA VAL A 60 3.53 -16.48 2.64
C VAL A 60 4.81 -15.98 3.31
N ASP A 61 4.84 -14.71 3.69
CA ASP A 61 5.94 -14.02 4.35
C ASP A 61 5.40 -13.07 5.43
N PRO A 62 4.99 -13.61 6.60
CA PRO A 62 4.43 -12.81 7.68
C PRO A 62 5.44 -11.82 8.27
N GLY A 63 6.75 -12.10 8.18
CA GLY A 63 7.79 -11.19 8.65
C GLY A 63 7.85 -9.92 7.81
N ARG A 64 7.88 -10.07 6.48
CA ARG A 64 7.80 -8.92 5.58
C ARG A 64 6.46 -8.20 5.66
N ALA A 65 5.36 -8.94 5.82
CA ALA A 65 4.03 -8.36 6.00
C ALA A 65 3.97 -7.45 7.23
N LEU A 66 4.56 -7.88 8.36
CA LEU A 66 4.58 -7.08 9.58
C LEU A 66 5.32 -5.76 9.38
N VAL A 67 6.49 -5.77 8.75
CA VAL A 67 7.27 -4.56 8.46
C VAL A 67 6.47 -3.56 7.61
N LEU A 68 5.79 -4.04 6.57
CA LEU A 68 4.96 -3.18 5.71
C LEU A 68 3.71 -2.66 6.43
N ALA A 69 3.13 -3.47 7.32
CA ALA A 69 1.98 -3.05 8.13
C ALA A 69 2.37 -1.97 9.16
N GLU A 70 3.58 -2.07 9.74
CA GLU A 70 4.14 -1.03 10.62
C GLU A 70 4.34 0.28 9.86
N GLU A 71 4.93 0.25 8.66
CA GLU A 71 5.08 1.41 7.77
C GLU A 71 3.71 2.06 7.47
N ALA A 72 2.71 1.26 7.12
CA ALA A 72 1.36 1.74 6.83
C ALA A 72 0.70 2.40 8.05
N LEU A 73 0.93 1.85 9.24
CA LEU A 73 0.38 2.37 10.50
C LEU A 73 1.03 3.71 10.87
N GLU A 74 2.34 3.85 10.69
CA GLU A 74 3.05 5.11 10.90
C GLU A 74 2.53 6.21 9.97
N LEU A 75 2.39 5.91 8.67
CA LEU A 75 1.81 6.84 7.70
C LEU A 75 0.38 7.24 8.07
N ARG A 76 -0.45 6.28 8.51
CA ARG A 76 -1.81 6.56 8.97
C ARG A 76 -1.84 7.49 10.19
N ARG A 77 -0.93 7.30 11.16
CA ARG A 77 -0.82 8.16 12.34
C ARG A 77 -0.47 9.60 11.96
N VAL A 78 0.48 9.78 11.03
CA VAL A 78 0.85 11.10 10.51
C VAL A 78 -0.35 11.75 9.82
N LEU A 79 -1.05 11.00 8.94
CA LEU A 79 -2.24 11.51 8.25
C LEU A 79 -3.35 11.98 9.21
N VAL A 80 -3.61 11.21 10.27
CA VAL A 80 -4.62 11.59 11.28
C VAL A 80 -4.16 12.80 12.10
N ALA A 81 -2.87 12.92 12.40
CA ALA A 81 -2.34 14.08 13.13
C ALA A 81 -2.37 15.38 12.30
N GLU A 82 -2.26 15.29 10.97
CA GLU A 82 -2.34 16.42 10.04
C GLU A 82 -3.77 16.79 9.63
N GLN A 83 -4.73 15.88 9.86
CA GLN A 83 -6.17 16.16 9.80
C GLN A 83 -6.84 15.82 11.14
N PRO A 84 -6.56 16.59 12.21
CA PRO A 84 -7.45 16.61 13.35
C PRO A 84 -8.75 17.28 12.89
N ASP A 85 -9.90 16.67 13.15
CA ASP A 85 -11.24 17.14 12.74
C ASP A 85 -11.43 18.68 12.77
#